data_AF-T1AQR4-F1
#
_entry.id   AF-T1AQR4-F1
#
_cell.length_a   1.000
_cell.length_b   1.000
_cell.length_c   1.000
_cell.angle_alpha   90.00
_cell.angle_beta   90.00
_cell.angle_gamma   90.00
#
_symmetry.space_group_name_H-M   'P 1'
#
loop_
_entity.id
_entity.type
_entity.pdbx_description
1 polymer ?
#
loop_
_entity_poly.entity_id
_entity_poly.type
_entity_poly.pdbx_seq_one_letter_code
_entity_poly.pdbx_strand_id
1 'polypeptide(L)' 'MTTSTIAQQLASKQREISVAEFFERNRQILGFDNPQRALLTTVKEAVD' A
#
# COMPACT_ATOMS: atom_id res chain seq x y z
N MET A 1 13.27 29.63 -15.38
CA MET A 1 13.18 28.18 -15.68
C MET A 1 13.29 27.44 -14.36
N THR A 2 12.17 27.00 -13.79
CA THR A 2 12.16 26.25 -12.53
C THR A 2 12.64 24.83 -12.80
N THR A 3 13.82 24.49 -12.30
CA THR A 3 14.34 23.12 -12.32
C THR A 3 13.38 22.24 -11.52
N SER A 4 12.66 21.34 -12.20
CA SER A 4 11.79 20.37 -11.55
C SER A 4 12.62 19.57 -10.55
N THR A 5 12.20 19.58 -9.29
CA THR A 5 12.86 18.83 -8.23
C THR A 5 12.75 17.32 -8.49
N ILE A 6 13.69 16.54 -7.95
CA ILE A 6 13.61 15.06 -8.00
C ILE A 6 12.26 14.57 -7.46
N ALA A 7 11.74 15.23 -6.42
CA ALA A 7 10.41 14.94 -5.85
C ALA A 7 9.29 15.08 -6.89
N GLN A 8 9.28 16.17 -7.67
CA GLN A 8 8.27 16.38 -8.73
C GLN A 8 8.40 15.36 -9.88
N GLN A 9 9.62 14.94 -10.21
CA GLN A 9 9.86 13.91 -11.23
C GLN A 9 9.44 12.50 -10.78
N LEU A 10 9.53 12.21 -9.48
CA LEU A 10 9.05 10.95 -8.91
C LEU A 10 7.53 10.97 -8.75
N ALA A 11 6.96 12.10 -8.32
CA ALA A 11 5.52 12.27 -8.16
C ALA A 11 4.76 12.10 -9.48
N SER A 12 5.29 12.59 -10.61
CA SER A 12 4.65 12.42 -11.93
C SER A 12 4.52 10.96 -12.39
N LYS A 13 5.27 10.03 -11.79
CA LYS A 13 5.19 8.59 -12.05
C LYS A 13 4.27 7.85 -11.09
N GLN A 14 3.87 8.48 -9.98
CA GLN A 14 2.95 7.88 -9.02
C GLN A 14 1.53 7.93 -9.57
N ARG A 15 0.78 6.86 -9.35
CA ARG A 15 -0.65 6.82 -9.62
C ARG A 15 -1.38 7.30 -8.38
N GLU A 16 -2.28 8.26 -8.55
CA GLU A 16 -3.27 8.57 -7.52
C GLU A 16 -4.19 7.36 -7.37
N ILE A 17 -4.22 6.79 -6.18
CA ILE A 17 -5.11 5.67 -5.82
C ILE A 17 -5.72 5.99 -4.46
N SER A 18 -6.95 5.54 -4.25
CA SER A 18 -7.56 5.66 -2.92
C SER A 18 -6.85 4.75 -1.92
N VAL A 19 -6.95 5.10 -0.63
CA VAL A 19 -6.43 4.24 0.44
C VAL A 19 -7.05 2.85 0.36
N ALA A 20 -8.36 2.76 0.15
CA ALA A 20 -9.06 1.47 0.01
C ALA A 20 -8.53 0.65 -1.18
N GLU A 21 -8.37 1.28 -2.35
CA GLU A 21 -7.85 0.62 -3.55
C GLU A 21 -6.40 0.13 -3.34
N PHE A 22 -5.57 0.89 -2.62
CA PHE A 22 -4.24 0.43 -2.25
C PHE A 22 -4.30 -0.88 -1.48
N PHE A 23 -5.12 -0.99 -0.44
CA PHE A 23 -5.24 -2.21 0.36
C PHE A 23 -5.80 -3.38 -0.46
N GLU A 24 -6.83 -3.14 -1.28
CA GLU A 24 -7.46 -4.17 -2.12
C GLU A 24 -6.50 -4.75 -3.16
N ARG A 25 -5.71 -3.89 -3.83
CA ARG A 25 -4.75 -4.33 -4.86
C ARG A 25 -3.54 -5.04 -4.29
N ASN A 26 -3.24 -4.84 -3.00
CA ASN A 26 -2.00 -5.28 -2.37
C ASN A 26 -2.22 -6.31 -1.25
N ARG A 27 -3.38 -6.98 -1.21
CA ARG A 27 -3.70 -7.99 -0.17
C ARG A 27 -2.59 -9.00 0.08
N GLN A 28 -1.90 -9.47 -0.95
CA GLN A 28 -0.84 -10.46 -0.81
C GLN A 28 0.41 -9.93 -0.10
N ILE A 29 0.87 -8.73 -0.44
CA ILE A 29 2.04 -8.13 0.22
C ILE A 29 1.72 -7.75 1.67
N LEU A 30 0.44 -7.52 1.98
CA LEU A 30 -0.07 -7.22 3.31
C LEU A 30 -0.38 -8.47 4.16
N GLY A 31 -0.24 -9.68 3.62
CA GLY A 31 -0.52 -10.92 4.35
C GLY A 31 -2.01 -11.29 4.46
N PHE A 32 -2.84 -10.78 3.54
CA PHE A 32 -4.28 -11.06 3.41
C PHE A 32 -4.63 -11.85 2.13
N ASP A 33 -3.69 -12.67 1.61
CA ASP A 33 -3.89 -13.46 0.38
C ASP A 33 -4.87 -14.63 0.54
N ASN A 34 -4.97 -15.20 1.74
CA ASN A 34 -5.90 -16.29 2.04
C ASN A 34 -6.54 -16.11 3.43
N PRO A 35 -7.73 -16.70 3.70
CA PRO A 35 -8.46 -16.46 4.94
C PRO A 35 -7.71 -16.88 6.22
N GLN A 36 -6.93 -17.95 6.18
CA GLN A 36 -6.18 -18.43 7.34
C GLN A 36 -5.07 -17.46 7.74
N ARG A 37 -4.27 -17.03 6.75
CA ARG A 37 -3.20 -16.06 6.98
C ARG A 37 -3.76 -14.69 7.33
N ALA A 38 -4.84 -14.26 6.68
CA ALA A 38 -5.52 -13.00 6.99
C ALA A 38 -5.95 -12.94 8.47
N LEU A 39 -6.52 -14.02 9.00
CA LEU A 39 -6.92 -14.09 10.40
C LEU A 39 -5.71 -13.99 11.35
N LEU A 40 -4.62 -14.72 11.05
CA LEU A 40 -3.39 -14.65 11.84
C LEU A 40 -2.77 -13.25 11.83
N THR A 41 -2.65 -12.64 10.64
CA THR A 41 -2.15 -11.26 10.49
C THR A 41 -3.00 -10.29 11.29
N THR A 42 -4.34 -10.41 11.21
CA THR A 42 -5.26 -9.53 11.94
C THR A 42 -5.06 -9.64 13.45
N VAL A 43 -4.96 -10.86 13.99
CA VAL A 43 -4.75 -11.06 15.44
C VAL A 43 -3.37 -10.56 15.87
N LYS A 44 -2.34 -10.82 15.08
CA LYS A 44 -0.98 -10.36 15.37
C LYS A 44 -0.91 -8.83 15.48
N GLU A 45 -1.41 -8.12 14.49
CA GLU A 45 -1.39 -6.64 14.47
C GLU A 45 -2.38 -6.02 15.48
N ALA A 46 -3.36 -6.78 15.97
CA ALA A 46 -4.25 -6.33 17.05
C ALA A 46 -3.63 -6.48 18.44
N VAL A 47 -2.58 -7.30 18.57
CA VAL A 47 -1.87 -7.55 19.83
C VAL A 47 -0.56 -6.75 19.90
N ASP A 48 0.12 -6.60 18.77
CA ASP A 48 1.28 -5.70 18.61
C ASP A 48 0.90 -4.23 18.94
#